data_AF-A0A662GQL8-F1
#
_entry.id   AF-A0A662GQL8-F1
#
_cell.length_a   1.000
_cell.length_b   1.000
_cell.length_c   1.000
_cell.angle_alpha   90.00
_cell.angle_beta   90.00
_cell.angle_gamma   90.00
#
_symmetry.space_group_name_H-M   'P 1'
#
loop_
_entity.id
_entity.type
_entity.pdbx_description
1 polymer ?
#
loop_
_entity_poly.entity_id
_entity_poly.type
_entity_poly.pdbx_seq_one_letter_code
_entity_poly.pdbx_strand_id
1 'polypeptide(L)'
;MITNVIDISKREVSGINAKRYVADITRYHRIQTSPGLHDALCYVKSRLEEFGYEPKIYSYPADGKVEYLGFRSPIGWRISDGELKVVKPKEIFLGRFIDNPTLIVAHSGPAPEGVEAELVDVGKGIYDHEYRDDVSGKFVLASGHLRVVFKKAVIERGAIGIIHYNQNVANPHAYPYKGLWPKKDELEKIPPMFSIP
;
A
#
# COMPACT_ATOMS: atom_id res chain seq x y z
N MET A 1 -34.66 -21.54 28.10
CA MET A 1 -34.05 -21.72 26.77
C MET A 1 -32.96 -20.68 26.51
N ILE A 2 -33.24 -19.37 26.64
CA ILE A 2 -32.25 -18.28 26.47
C ILE A 2 -31.06 -18.37 27.45
N THR A 3 -31.30 -18.66 28.73
CA THR A 3 -30.24 -18.79 29.74
C THR A 3 -29.21 -19.87 29.40
N ASN A 4 -29.66 -20.99 28.82
CA ASN A 4 -28.79 -22.08 28.41
C ASN A 4 -27.87 -21.66 27.25
N VAL A 5 -28.37 -20.89 26.29
CA VAL A 5 -27.57 -20.36 25.16
C VAL A 5 -26.48 -19.40 25.65
N ILE A 6 -26.79 -18.55 26.64
CA ILE A 6 -25.82 -17.63 27.24
C ILE A 6 -24.71 -18.40 27.96
N ASP A 7 -25.07 -19.43 28.74
CA ASP A 7 -24.09 -20.23 29.49
C ASP A 7 -23.18 -21.04 28.57
N ILE A 8 -23.72 -21.62 27.50
CA ILE A 8 -22.93 -22.27 26.44
C ILE A 8 -21.99 -21.24 25.79
N SER A 9 -22.51 -20.08 25.40
CA SER A 9 -21.70 -19.05 24.73
C SER A 9 -20.52 -18.60 25.60
N LYS A 10 -20.72 -18.42 26.91
CA LYS A 10 -19.64 -18.05 27.85
C LYS A 10 -18.54 -19.10 27.95
N ARG A 11 -18.87 -20.39 27.79
CA ARG A 11 -17.89 -21.49 27.83
C ARG A 11 -17.11 -21.62 26.52
N GLU A 12 -17.76 -21.35 25.38
CA GLU A 12 -17.16 -21.49 24.06
C GLU A 12 -16.32 -20.28 23.62
N VAL A 13 -16.59 -19.09 24.17
CA VAL A 13 -15.80 -17.88 23.85
C VAL A 13 -14.37 -18.01 24.38
N SER A 14 -13.41 -17.97 23.46
CA SER A 14 -11.98 -18.07 23.77
C SER A 14 -11.19 -16.89 23.20
N GLY A 15 -10.61 -16.08 24.09
CA GLY A 15 -9.71 -14.98 23.71
C GLY A 15 -8.44 -15.46 23.01
N ILE A 16 -7.97 -16.68 23.30
CA ILE A 16 -6.82 -17.29 22.64
C ILE A 16 -7.14 -17.57 21.18
N ASN A 17 -8.30 -18.16 20.90
CA ASN A 17 -8.72 -18.44 19.52
C ASN A 17 -9.02 -17.14 18.77
N ALA A 18 -9.65 -16.16 19.41
CA ALA A 18 -9.85 -14.83 18.82
C ALA A 18 -8.52 -14.19 18.40
N LYS A 19 -7.49 -14.23 19.25
CA LYS A 19 -6.16 -13.72 18.93
C LYS A 19 -5.51 -14.48 17.76
N ARG A 20 -5.68 -15.80 17.69
CA ARG A 20 -5.17 -16.62 16.57
C ARG A 20 -5.81 -16.21 15.24
N TYR A 21 -7.14 -16.07 15.19
CA TYR A 21 -7.82 -15.62 13.97
C TYR A 21 -7.37 -14.23 13.52
N VAL A 22 -7.19 -13.30 14.47
CA VAL A 22 -6.61 -11.98 14.18
C VAL A 22 -5.20 -12.12 13.62
N ALA A 23 -4.33 -12.88 14.27
CA ALA A 23 -2.96 -13.10 13.79
C ALA A 23 -2.95 -13.68 12.36
N ASP A 24 -3.78 -14.68 12.08
CA ASP A 24 -3.87 -15.34 10.78
C ASP A 24 -4.33 -14.39 9.66
N ILE A 25 -5.40 -13.62 9.88
CA ILE A 25 -5.91 -12.69 8.85
C ILE A 25 -5.01 -11.46 8.66
N THR A 26 -4.24 -11.08 9.69
CA THR A 26 -3.31 -9.94 9.59
C THR A 26 -2.06 -10.22 8.77
N ARG A 27 -1.78 -11.49 8.42
CA ARG A 27 -0.65 -11.83 7.53
C ARG A 27 -0.82 -11.35 6.10
N TYR A 28 -2.05 -11.02 5.68
CA TYR A 28 -2.33 -10.59 4.32
C TYR A 28 -2.23 -9.07 4.16
N HIS A 29 -1.59 -8.61 3.09
CA HIS A 29 -1.56 -7.19 2.70
C HIS A 29 -2.86 -6.79 1.97
N ARG A 30 -3.89 -6.46 2.74
CA ARG A 30 -5.29 -6.30 2.28
C ARG A 30 -5.62 -4.93 1.68
N ILE A 31 -4.80 -4.46 0.73
CA ILE A 31 -5.13 -3.29 -0.10
C ILE A 31 -6.41 -3.59 -0.90
N GLN A 32 -7.23 -2.58 -1.18
CA GLN A 32 -8.41 -2.75 -2.01
C GLN A 32 -8.03 -3.35 -3.37
N THR A 33 -8.79 -4.37 -3.81
CA THR A 33 -8.63 -4.99 -5.12
C THR A 33 -7.24 -5.58 -5.38
N SER A 34 -6.54 -5.97 -4.31
CA SER A 34 -5.25 -6.65 -4.37
C SER A 34 -5.40 -8.17 -4.17
N PRO A 35 -4.40 -8.97 -4.58
CA PRO A 35 -4.36 -10.41 -4.27
C PRO A 35 -4.44 -10.70 -2.77
N GLY A 36 -3.77 -9.90 -1.92
CA GLY A 36 -3.80 -10.12 -0.46
C GLY A 36 -5.19 -9.95 0.14
N LEU A 37 -6.04 -9.08 -0.40
CA LEU A 37 -7.44 -9.00 0.02
C LEU A 37 -8.24 -10.24 -0.42
N HIS A 38 -7.99 -10.74 -1.63
CA HIS A 38 -8.60 -11.97 -2.12
C HIS A 38 -8.19 -13.18 -1.27
N ASP A 39 -6.92 -13.33 -0.93
CA ASP A 39 -6.41 -14.42 -0.10
C ASP A 39 -7.02 -14.38 1.31
N ALA A 40 -7.13 -13.18 1.89
CA ALA A 40 -7.81 -13.00 3.17
C ALA A 40 -9.29 -13.37 3.13
N LEU A 41 -9.97 -13.05 2.02
CA LEU A 41 -11.36 -13.43 1.78
C LEU A 41 -11.50 -14.95 1.66
N CYS A 42 -10.59 -15.63 0.95
CA CYS A 42 -10.55 -17.08 0.86
C CYS A 42 -10.28 -17.74 2.22
N TYR A 43 -9.40 -17.14 3.03
CA TYR A 43 -9.16 -17.58 4.40
C TYR A 43 -10.44 -17.51 5.27
N VAL A 44 -11.14 -16.37 5.24
CA VAL A 44 -12.41 -16.21 5.99
C VAL A 44 -13.47 -17.20 5.50
N LYS A 45 -13.59 -17.37 4.18
CA LYS A 45 -14.50 -18.37 3.58
C LYS A 45 -14.21 -19.76 4.14
N SER A 46 -12.94 -20.18 4.13
CA SER A 46 -12.52 -21.47 4.67
C SER A 46 -12.88 -21.64 6.16
N ARG A 47 -12.69 -20.60 7.00
CA ARG A 47 -13.07 -20.68 8.42
C ARG A 47 -14.58 -20.83 8.60
N LEU A 48 -15.38 -20.11 7.83
CA LEU A 48 -16.84 -20.21 7.89
C LEU A 48 -17.34 -21.59 7.44
N GLU A 49 -16.74 -22.16 6.40
CA GLU A 49 -17.06 -23.52 5.94
C GLU A 49 -16.74 -24.58 7.02
N GLU A 50 -15.60 -24.45 7.71
CA GLU A 50 -15.24 -25.32 8.84
C GLU A 50 -16.23 -25.25 10.00
N PHE A 51 -16.91 -24.11 10.19
CA PHE A 51 -17.96 -23.96 11.19
C PHE A 51 -19.33 -24.47 10.72
N GLY A 52 -19.42 -25.01 9.51
CA GLY A 52 -20.66 -25.52 8.93
C GLY A 52 -21.54 -24.46 8.25
N TYR A 53 -20.99 -23.29 7.93
CA TYR A 53 -21.69 -22.28 7.13
C TYR A 53 -21.46 -22.48 5.63
N GLU A 54 -22.36 -21.92 4.81
CA GLU A 54 -22.24 -21.88 3.34
C GLU A 54 -21.97 -20.44 2.84
N PRO A 55 -20.75 -19.92 3.03
CA PRO A 55 -20.41 -18.56 2.60
C PRO A 55 -20.43 -18.40 1.07
N LYS A 56 -20.92 -17.25 0.59
CA LYS A 56 -20.91 -16.86 -0.83
C LYS A 56 -19.97 -15.68 -1.05
N ILE A 57 -19.14 -15.77 -2.08
CA ILE A 57 -18.30 -14.66 -2.54
C ILE A 57 -19.07 -13.88 -3.60
N TYR A 58 -19.18 -12.57 -3.39
CA TYR A 58 -19.69 -11.65 -4.41
C TYR A 58 -18.53 -10.94 -5.07
N SER A 59 -18.47 -10.99 -6.39
CA SER A 59 -17.42 -10.37 -7.21
C SER A 59 -17.99 -9.21 -8.00
N TYR A 60 -17.27 -8.09 -7.97
CA TYR A 60 -17.65 -6.85 -8.62
C TYR A 60 -16.46 -6.31 -9.43
N PRO A 61 -16.67 -5.80 -10.65
CA PRO A 61 -15.65 -5.09 -11.40
C PRO A 61 -14.97 -3.97 -10.60
N ALA A 62 -13.64 -3.90 -10.73
CA ALA A 62 -12.75 -2.95 -10.05
C ALA A 62 -11.79 -2.31 -11.08
N ASP A 63 -12.36 -1.49 -11.95
CA ASP A 63 -11.68 -1.01 -13.16
C ASP A 63 -11.44 0.51 -13.17
N GLY A 64 -11.78 1.19 -12.08
CA GLY A 64 -11.69 2.65 -11.97
C GLY A 64 -12.77 3.40 -12.76
N LYS A 65 -13.76 2.71 -13.35
CA LYS A 65 -14.83 3.31 -14.16
C LYS A 65 -16.20 3.05 -13.55
N VAL A 66 -16.50 1.80 -13.20
CA VAL A 66 -17.82 1.43 -12.68
C VAL A 66 -18.08 2.15 -11.37
N GLU A 67 -19.29 2.63 -11.19
CA GLU A 67 -19.73 3.34 -10.00
C GLU A 67 -20.84 2.56 -9.29
N TYR A 68 -20.70 2.42 -7.99
CA TYR A 68 -21.67 1.75 -7.12
C TYR A 68 -22.17 2.76 -6.10
N LEU A 69 -23.45 3.17 -6.21
CA LEU A 69 -24.07 4.11 -5.26
C LEU A 69 -23.27 5.41 -5.05
N GLY A 70 -22.70 5.97 -6.12
CA GLY A 70 -21.86 7.18 -6.06
C GLY A 70 -20.38 6.92 -5.75
N PHE A 71 -19.99 5.68 -5.46
CA PHE A 71 -18.61 5.30 -5.21
C PHE A 71 -17.97 4.69 -6.46
N ARG A 72 -16.97 5.39 -7.01
CA ARG A 72 -16.17 4.86 -8.10
C ARG A 72 -15.35 3.67 -7.62
N SER A 73 -15.43 2.56 -8.35
CA SER A 73 -14.69 1.36 -8.04
C SER A 73 -13.17 1.64 -8.02
N PRO A 74 -12.42 1.08 -7.06
CA PRO A 74 -10.97 1.17 -7.06
C PRO A 74 -10.37 0.40 -8.24
N ILE A 75 -9.10 0.66 -8.54
CA ILE A 75 -8.36 0.00 -9.62
C ILE A 75 -7.51 -1.11 -9.00
N GLY A 76 -7.61 -2.32 -9.54
CA GLY A 76 -6.77 -3.45 -9.12
C GLY A 76 -5.28 -3.14 -9.15
N TRP A 77 -4.55 -3.58 -8.14
CA TRP A 77 -3.09 -3.44 -8.08
C TRP A 77 -2.45 -4.73 -7.60
N ARG A 78 -1.42 -5.15 -8.33
CA ARG A 78 -0.61 -6.32 -8.03
C ARG A 78 0.85 -5.93 -8.06
N ILE A 79 1.56 -6.33 -7.02
CA ILE A 79 3.00 -6.26 -6.93
C ILE A 79 3.57 -7.65 -6.78
N SER A 80 4.66 -7.93 -7.50
CA SER A 80 5.37 -9.21 -7.44
C SER A 80 6.70 -9.08 -6.70
N ASP A 81 7.40 -7.97 -6.90
CA ASP A 81 8.72 -7.72 -6.31
C ASP A 81 9.06 -6.22 -6.34
N GLY A 82 10.15 -5.86 -5.69
CA GLY A 82 10.80 -4.57 -5.82
C GLY A 82 11.84 -4.35 -4.73
N GLU A 83 12.93 -3.66 -5.08
CA GLU A 83 14.01 -3.30 -4.18
C GLU A 83 14.38 -1.83 -4.34
N LEU A 84 14.94 -1.25 -3.29
CA LEU A 84 15.47 0.11 -3.29
C LEU A 84 16.87 0.11 -2.69
N LYS A 85 17.80 0.72 -3.42
CA LYS A 85 19.18 0.94 -2.96
C LYS A 85 19.73 2.25 -3.50
N VAL A 86 20.61 2.86 -2.71
CA VAL A 86 21.52 3.89 -3.22
C VAL A 86 22.68 3.14 -3.86
N VAL A 87 23.06 3.50 -5.08
CA VAL A 87 24.18 2.86 -5.81
C VAL A 87 25.44 3.73 -5.85
N LYS A 88 25.29 5.06 -5.69
CA LYS A 88 26.37 6.04 -5.71
C LYS A 88 26.15 7.12 -4.63
N PRO A 89 27.24 7.70 -4.07
CA PRO A 89 28.65 7.35 -4.30
C PRO A 89 29.06 6.04 -3.61
N LYS A 90 28.23 5.53 -2.69
CA LYS A 90 28.41 4.26 -2.00
C LYS A 90 27.12 3.46 -2.05
N GLU A 91 27.24 2.15 -2.22
CA GLU A 91 26.09 1.26 -2.18
C GLU A 91 25.49 1.20 -0.76
N ILE A 92 24.18 1.46 -0.66
CA ILE A 92 23.40 1.34 0.57
C ILE A 92 22.08 0.66 0.22
N PHE A 93 21.87 -0.55 0.76
CA PHE A 93 20.60 -1.25 0.62
C PHE A 93 19.56 -0.65 1.57
N LEU A 94 18.41 -0.21 1.03
CA LEU A 94 17.33 0.40 1.81
C LEU A 94 16.18 -0.56 2.10
N GLY A 95 15.98 -1.57 1.25
CA GLY A 95 15.02 -2.64 1.51
C GLY A 95 14.51 -3.30 0.24
N ARG A 96 13.71 -4.35 0.43
CA ARG A 96 12.96 -5.03 -0.64
C ARG A 96 11.58 -5.47 -0.16
N PHE A 97 10.67 -5.63 -1.11
CA PHE A 97 9.25 -5.91 -0.88
C PHE A 97 9.01 -7.19 -0.07
N ILE A 98 9.78 -8.25 -0.34
CA ILE A 98 9.62 -9.55 0.34
C ILE A 98 9.93 -9.47 1.85
N ASP A 99 10.85 -8.57 2.24
CA ASP A 99 11.19 -8.36 3.65
C ASP A 99 10.18 -7.41 4.31
N ASN A 100 9.70 -6.41 3.55
CA ASN A 100 8.69 -5.47 4.03
C ASN A 100 7.72 -5.01 2.93
N PRO A 101 6.45 -5.46 2.97
CA PRO A 101 5.42 -5.07 2.00
C PRO A 101 5.06 -3.58 2.00
N THR A 102 5.33 -2.82 3.07
CA THR A 102 5.04 -1.38 3.13
C THR A 102 6.17 -0.49 2.62
N LEU A 103 7.31 -1.08 2.22
CA LEU A 103 8.39 -0.37 1.52
C LEU A 103 7.89 0.25 0.22
N ILE A 104 6.96 -0.40 -0.47
CA ILE A 104 6.45 0.07 -1.75
C ILE A 104 5.08 0.70 -1.52
N VAL A 105 4.92 1.91 -2.02
CA VAL A 105 3.68 2.67 -1.92
C VAL A 105 2.58 1.91 -2.65
N ALA A 106 1.40 1.78 -2.03
CA ALA A 106 0.25 1.16 -2.67
C ALA A 106 -0.11 1.91 -3.97
N HIS A 107 -0.32 1.15 -5.05
CA HIS A 107 -0.45 1.63 -6.43
C HIS A 107 0.81 2.26 -7.04
N SER A 108 2.01 1.95 -6.53
CA SER A 108 3.26 2.25 -7.24
C SER A 108 3.22 1.73 -8.68
N GLY A 109 3.74 2.55 -9.60
CA GLY A 109 3.90 2.17 -11.00
C GLY A 109 5.01 1.13 -11.19
N PRO A 110 4.98 0.38 -12.30
CA PRO A 110 5.96 -0.66 -12.58
C PRO A 110 7.28 -0.08 -13.10
N ALA A 111 8.39 -0.74 -12.76
CA ALA A 111 9.71 -0.50 -13.35
C ALA A 111 10.42 -1.86 -13.56
N PRO A 112 9.99 -2.67 -14.54
CA PRO A 112 10.41 -4.07 -14.67
C PRO A 112 11.91 -4.23 -14.94
N GLU A 113 12.50 -3.32 -15.70
CA GLU A 113 13.96 -3.30 -15.98
C GLU A 113 14.78 -2.62 -14.88
N GLY A 114 14.12 -2.15 -13.81
CA GLY A 114 14.71 -1.23 -12.85
C GLY A 114 14.92 0.17 -13.41
N VAL A 115 15.23 1.12 -12.52
CA VAL A 115 15.60 2.47 -12.92
C VAL A 115 16.64 3.02 -11.94
N GLU A 116 17.72 3.61 -12.46
CA GLU A 116 18.73 4.36 -11.69
C GLU A 116 18.62 5.83 -12.08
N ALA A 117 18.50 6.71 -11.09
CA ALA A 117 18.48 8.15 -11.32
C ALA A 117 18.96 8.90 -10.08
N GLU A 118 19.26 10.19 -10.26
CA GLU A 118 19.61 11.08 -9.17
C GLU A 118 18.44 11.27 -8.19
N LEU A 119 18.76 11.60 -6.94
CA LEU A 119 17.79 11.89 -5.89
C LEU A 119 17.86 13.37 -5.52
N VAL A 120 16.70 14.03 -5.45
CA VAL A 120 16.56 15.42 -4.98
C VAL A 120 15.66 15.47 -3.75
N ASP A 121 16.15 16.05 -2.65
CA ASP A 121 15.34 16.31 -1.46
C ASP A 121 14.53 17.59 -1.64
N VAL A 122 13.20 17.44 -1.61
CA VAL A 122 12.24 18.53 -1.76
C VAL A 122 11.51 18.85 -0.46
N GLY A 123 12.01 18.40 0.70
CA GLY A 123 11.41 18.66 2.00
C GLY A 123 10.02 18.04 2.11
N LYS A 124 8.96 18.87 2.19
CA LYS A 124 7.58 18.34 2.11
C LYS A 124 7.16 18.07 0.67
N GLY A 125 7.70 18.80 -0.31
CA GLY A 125 7.35 18.68 -1.73
C GLY A 125 5.92 19.12 -2.03
N ILE A 126 5.31 19.94 -1.17
CA ILE A 126 3.92 20.41 -1.32
C ILE A 126 3.82 21.88 -1.72
N TYR A 127 4.92 22.62 -1.67
CA TYR A 127 4.99 24.01 -2.11
C TYR A 127 5.99 24.20 -3.24
N ASP A 128 5.72 25.14 -4.15
CA ASP A 128 6.58 25.36 -5.31
C ASP A 128 8.00 25.82 -4.93
N HIS A 129 8.13 26.59 -3.85
CA HIS A 129 9.43 27.07 -3.35
C HIS A 129 10.33 25.95 -2.80
N GLU A 130 9.80 24.74 -2.56
CA GLU A 130 10.59 23.60 -2.12
C GLU A 130 11.33 22.92 -3.30
N TYR A 131 10.89 23.16 -4.53
CA TYR A 131 11.51 22.65 -5.76
C TYR A 131 12.53 23.66 -6.29
N ARG A 132 13.62 23.85 -5.55
CA ARG A 132 14.71 24.78 -5.92
C ARG A 132 15.57 24.26 -7.06
N ASP A 133 15.74 22.94 -7.11
CA ASP A 133 16.50 22.23 -8.14
C ASP A 133 15.56 21.56 -9.16
N ASP A 134 16.06 21.33 -10.37
CA ASP A 134 15.31 20.55 -11.37
C ASP A 134 15.21 19.08 -10.96
N VAL A 135 13.98 18.56 -11.03
CA VAL A 135 13.61 17.18 -10.67
C VAL A 135 13.21 16.34 -11.87
N SER A 136 13.20 16.91 -13.08
CA SER A 136 12.87 16.18 -14.30
C SER A 136 13.82 14.99 -14.51
N GLY A 137 13.28 13.80 -14.71
CA GLY A 137 14.10 12.59 -14.87
C GLY A 137 14.74 12.07 -13.58
N LYS A 138 14.38 12.60 -12.41
CA LYS A 138 14.98 12.25 -11.11
C LYS A 138 13.97 11.64 -10.14
N PHE A 139 14.48 11.03 -9.07
CA PHE A 139 13.69 10.66 -7.91
C PHE A 139 13.59 11.87 -6.98
N VAL A 140 12.44 12.03 -6.33
CA VAL A 140 12.26 13.02 -5.26
C VAL A 140 12.17 12.33 -3.90
N LEU A 141 12.88 12.86 -2.91
CA LEU A 141 12.71 12.51 -1.50
C LEU A 141 11.76 13.55 -0.86
N ALA A 142 10.64 13.10 -0.30
CA ALA A 142 9.60 14.00 0.21
C ALA A 142 8.87 13.46 1.45
N SER A 143 8.38 14.35 2.30
CA SER A 143 7.64 14.02 3.53
C SER A 143 6.18 14.48 3.55
N GLY A 144 5.75 15.23 2.54
CA GLY A 144 4.41 15.78 2.48
C GLY A 144 3.36 14.79 1.98
N HIS A 145 2.12 15.27 1.87
CA HIS A 145 1.01 14.44 1.44
C HIS A 145 1.25 13.88 0.03
N LEU A 146 1.36 12.55 -0.08
CA LEU A 146 1.80 11.84 -1.29
C LEU A 146 1.05 12.26 -2.57
N ARG A 147 -0.27 12.45 -2.51
CA ARG A 147 -1.07 12.92 -3.67
C ARG A 147 -0.64 14.30 -4.19
N VAL A 148 -0.22 15.19 -3.28
CA VAL A 148 0.25 16.54 -3.64
C VAL A 148 1.66 16.46 -4.21
N VAL A 149 2.54 15.67 -3.57
CA VAL A 149 3.90 15.41 -4.08
C VAL A 149 3.85 14.80 -5.48
N PHE A 150 3.00 13.79 -5.70
CA PHE A 150 2.79 13.21 -7.03
C PHE A 150 2.39 14.25 -8.07
N LYS A 151 1.42 15.11 -7.75
CA LYS A 151 1.03 16.19 -8.66
C LYS A 151 2.20 17.15 -8.95
N LYS A 152 2.90 17.62 -7.91
CA LYS A 152 3.94 18.64 -8.07
C LYS A 152 5.24 18.12 -8.68
N ALA A 153 5.74 16.98 -8.21
CA ALA A 153 7.00 16.41 -8.67
C ALA A 153 6.83 15.70 -10.01
N VAL A 154 5.82 14.84 -10.15
CA VAL A 154 5.69 13.96 -11.33
C VAL A 154 4.92 14.67 -12.43
N ILE A 155 3.68 15.09 -12.15
CA ILE A 155 2.80 15.63 -13.19
C ILE A 155 3.27 16.99 -13.69
N GLU A 156 3.66 17.90 -12.78
CA GLU A 156 4.05 19.26 -13.14
C GLU A 156 5.54 19.38 -13.54
N ARG A 157 6.41 18.48 -13.05
CA ARG A 157 7.88 18.65 -13.16
C ARG A 157 8.65 17.45 -13.70
N GLY A 158 7.98 16.34 -14.03
CA GLY A 158 8.62 15.21 -14.72
C GLY A 158 9.54 14.34 -13.86
N ALA A 159 9.41 14.37 -12.52
CA ALA A 159 10.08 13.39 -11.67
C ALA A 159 9.64 11.96 -12.04
N ILE A 160 10.58 11.02 -12.03
CA ILE A 160 10.35 9.62 -12.45
C ILE A 160 10.28 8.64 -11.28
N GLY A 161 10.32 9.15 -10.05
CA GLY A 161 10.27 8.34 -8.83
C GLY A 161 9.97 9.18 -7.60
N ILE A 162 9.32 8.58 -6.61
CA ILE A 162 9.08 9.21 -5.31
C ILE A 162 9.60 8.30 -4.20
N ILE A 163 10.40 8.84 -3.30
CA ILE A 163 10.77 8.22 -2.04
C ILE A 163 10.11 9.04 -0.94
N HIS A 164 9.18 8.43 -0.24
CA HIS A 164 8.45 9.07 0.85
C HIS A 164 9.11 8.71 2.19
N TYR A 165 9.20 9.66 3.11
CA TYR A 165 9.56 9.42 4.51
C TYR A 165 8.63 10.20 5.45
N ASN A 166 8.46 9.79 6.70
CA ASN A 166 7.69 10.57 7.67
C ASN A 166 8.62 11.33 8.61
N GLN A 167 8.26 12.57 8.94
CA GLN A 167 8.88 13.31 10.04
C GLN A 167 8.12 13.01 11.34
N ASN A 168 8.82 13.07 12.48
CA ASN A 168 8.24 12.92 13.83
C ASN A 168 7.51 11.58 14.07
N VAL A 169 8.12 10.47 13.69
CA VAL A 169 7.60 9.12 13.96
C VAL A 169 7.94 8.67 15.38
N ALA A 170 6.99 8.01 16.05
CA ALA A 170 7.22 7.41 17.37
C ALA A 170 8.21 6.23 17.32
N ASN A 171 8.34 5.59 16.16
CA ASN A 171 9.32 4.54 15.90
C ASN A 171 10.09 4.88 14.60
N PRO A 172 11.39 5.23 14.68
CA PRO A 172 12.21 5.61 13.53
C PRO A 172 12.56 4.44 12.58
N HIS A 173 12.20 3.21 12.94
CA HIS A 173 12.38 2.03 12.11
C HIS A 173 11.08 1.57 11.44
N ALA A 174 9.97 2.27 11.67
CA ALA A 174 8.68 1.91 11.12
C ALA A 174 8.50 2.50 9.71
N TYR A 175 8.21 1.63 8.75
CA TYR A 175 7.93 2.03 7.39
C TYR A 175 6.51 2.60 7.31
N PRO A 176 6.34 3.86 6.88
CA PRO A 176 5.02 4.44 6.81
C PRO A 176 4.20 3.78 5.70
N TYR A 177 3.01 3.28 6.04
CA TYR A 177 2.06 2.85 5.01
C TYR A 177 1.58 4.09 4.23
N LYS A 178 1.78 4.06 2.91
CA LYS A 178 1.36 5.12 1.98
C LYS A 178 0.68 4.48 0.78
N GLY A 179 -0.31 5.18 0.25
CA GLY A 179 -0.98 4.81 -0.99
C GLY A 179 -1.30 6.02 -1.82
N LEU A 180 -1.08 5.91 -3.13
CA LEU A 180 -1.65 6.82 -4.11
C LEU A 180 -2.91 6.16 -4.63
N TRP A 181 -4.07 6.82 -4.57
CA TRP A 181 -5.30 6.27 -5.14
C TRP A 181 -5.52 6.95 -6.49
N PRO A 182 -5.09 6.34 -7.61
CA PRO A 182 -5.11 7.01 -8.90
C PRO A 182 -6.49 6.99 -9.54
N LYS A 183 -6.72 7.96 -10.41
CA LYS A 183 -7.75 7.87 -11.43
C LYS A 183 -7.23 7.05 -12.62
N LYS A 184 -8.15 6.55 -13.44
CA LYS A 184 -7.80 5.71 -14.59
C LYS A 184 -6.88 6.39 -15.61
N ASP A 185 -7.07 7.69 -15.82
CA ASP A 185 -6.27 8.52 -16.73
C ASP A 185 -4.87 8.87 -16.18
N GLU A 186 -4.61 8.56 -14.91
CA GLU A 186 -3.33 8.79 -14.24
C GLU A 186 -2.41 7.57 -14.26
N LEU A 187 -2.93 6.36 -14.58
CA LEU A 187 -2.21 5.09 -14.42
C LEU A 187 -0.85 5.05 -15.11
N GLU A 188 -0.79 5.49 -16.36
CA GLU A 188 0.44 5.50 -17.17
C GLU A 188 1.49 6.50 -16.67
N LYS A 189 1.10 7.42 -15.77
CA LYS A 189 1.98 8.47 -15.23
C LYS A 189 2.50 8.15 -13.84
N ILE A 190 2.05 7.06 -13.23
CA ILE A 190 2.47 6.72 -11.88
C ILE A 190 3.89 6.16 -11.94
N PRO A 191 4.86 6.78 -11.26
CA PRO A 191 6.21 6.26 -11.24
C PRO A 191 6.36 5.13 -10.21
N PRO A 192 7.51 4.44 -10.17
CA PRO A 192 7.91 3.70 -8.98
C PRO A 192 7.94 4.62 -7.76
N MET A 193 7.33 4.16 -6.66
CA MET A 193 7.22 4.92 -5.42
C MET A 193 7.53 4.05 -4.21
N PHE A 194 8.40 4.55 -3.34
CA PHE A 194 8.85 3.86 -2.14
C PHE A 194 8.52 4.68 -0.89
N SER A 195 8.44 4.01 0.24
CA SER A 195 8.22 4.56 1.56
C SER A 195 9.29 4.00 2.49
N ILE A 196 10.20 4.85 2.95
CA ILE A 196 11.31 4.48 3.82
C ILE A 196 11.02 4.93 5.27
N PRO A 197 11.66 4.30 6.28
CA PRO A 197 11.51 4.69 7.69
C PRO A 197 11.86 6.16 7.97
#